data_AF-A0A353F058-F1
#
_entry.id   AF-A0A353F058-F1
#
_cell.length_a   1.000
_cell.length_b   1.000
_cell.length_c   1.000
_cell.angle_alpha   90.00
_cell.angle_beta   90.00
_cell.angle_gamma   90.00
#
_symmetry.space_group_name_H-M   'P 1'
#
loop_
_entity.id
_entity.type
_entity.pdbx_description
1 polymer ?
#
loop_
_entity_poly.entity_id
_entity_poly.type
_entity_poly.pdbx_seq_one_letter_code
_entity_poly.pdbx_strand_id
1 'polypeptide(L)'
;MRKNKRLRIALLVCGGVVLLAVLTVVLLSVLLPKDEPTQPSQDSGTSSIRFYPPYDGDIRTAEIYTRLDRQFYLYDANYGSTDALSESAIDADPELRFLRAYFNCLIDGDAAGLRALLASDANGFTIPDFAQQMVYDMKVTRVGETEESGDLRVTYRLEYRIQRNNGTYRRDVGSDAMRPEYLTLTKDENGDFRIFDIRR
;
A
#
# COMPACT_ATOMS: atom_id res chain seq x y z
N MET A 1 -7.57 -47.16 -56.54
CA MET A 1 -7.99 -47.44 -55.14
C MET A 1 -6.99 -47.07 -54.03
N ARG A 2 -5.74 -46.63 -54.29
CA ARG A 2 -4.74 -46.30 -53.21
C ARG A 2 -4.88 -44.91 -52.57
N LYS A 3 -5.42 -43.90 -53.27
CA LYS A 3 -5.56 -42.50 -52.76
C LYS A 3 -6.52 -42.40 -51.57
N ASN A 4 -7.64 -43.11 -51.60
CA ASN A 4 -8.68 -43.03 -50.56
C ASN A 4 -8.23 -43.65 -49.22
N LYS A 5 -7.26 -44.59 -49.25
CA LYS A 5 -6.71 -45.20 -48.02
C LYS A 5 -5.75 -44.24 -47.30
N ARG A 6 -4.91 -43.50 -48.02
CA ARG A 6 -3.98 -42.51 -47.44
C ARG A 6 -4.71 -41.32 -46.82
N LEU A 7 -5.79 -40.85 -47.45
CA LEU A 7 -6.64 -39.76 -46.91
C LEU A 7 -7.36 -40.18 -45.61
N ARG A 8 -7.88 -41.41 -45.55
CA ARG A 8 -8.52 -41.95 -44.34
C ARG A 8 -7.53 -42.10 -43.18
N ILE A 9 -6.29 -42.54 -43.48
CA ILE A 9 -5.22 -42.64 -42.47
C ILE A 9 -4.83 -41.25 -41.98
N ALA A 10 -4.68 -40.26 -42.88
CA ALA A 10 -4.36 -38.88 -42.48
C ALA A 10 -5.45 -38.25 -41.60
N LEU A 11 -6.73 -38.48 -41.92
CA LEU A 11 -7.85 -38.00 -41.10
C LEU A 11 -7.91 -38.67 -39.71
N LEU A 12 -7.61 -39.97 -39.63
CA LEU A 12 -7.52 -40.68 -38.35
C LEU A 12 -6.36 -40.18 -37.48
N VAL A 13 -5.21 -39.89 -38.10
CA VAL A 13 -4.05 -39.32 -37.39
C VAL A 13 -4.34 -37.90 -36.92
N CYS A 14 -4.94 -37.04 -37.77
CA CYS A 14 -5.35 -35.70 -37.35
C CYS A 14 -6.40 -35.74 -36.23
N GLY A 15 -7.41 -36.59 -36.34
CA GLY A 15 -8.42 -36.78 -35.29
C GLY A 15 -7.81 -37.28 -33.98
N GLY A 16 -6.85 -38.21 -34.05
CA GLY A 16 -6.12 -38.69 -32.88
C GLY A 16 -5.29 -37.60 -32.20
N VAL A 17 -4.60 -36.75 -32.97
CA VAL A 17 -3.80 -35.64 -32.41
C VAL A 17 -4.70 -34.59 -31.76
N VAL A 18 -5.84 -34.26 -32.36
CA VAL A 18 -6.81 -33.31 -31.78
C VAL A 18 -7.41 -33.89 -30.50
N LEU A 19 -7.78 -35.17 -30.50
CA LEU A 19 -8.29 -35.85 -29.30
C LEU A 19 -7.25 -35.85 -28.18
N LEU A 20 -5.99 -36.14 -28.50
CA LEU A 20 -4.90 -36.16 -27.52
C LEU A 20 -4.65 -34.76 -26.94
N ALA A 21 -4.68 -33.71 -27.78
CA ALA A 21 -4.52 -32.33 -27.35
C ALA A 21 -5.65 -31.90 -26.40
N VAL A 22 -6.91 -32.22 -26.74
CA VAL A 22 -8.06 -31.95 -25.87
C VAL A 22 -7.92 -32.72 -24.54
N LEU A 23 -7.50 -33.98 -24.59
CA LEU A 23 -7.30 -34.78 -23.38
C LEU A 23 -6.21 -34.18 -22.49
N THR A 24 -5.11 -33.68 -23.07
CA THR A 24 -4.05 -33.02 -22.30
C THR A 24 -4.50 -31.71 -21.66
N VAL A 25 -5.33 -30.91 -22.34
CA VAL A 25 -5.88 -29.67 -21.76
C VAL A 25 -6.83 -29.99 -20.60
N VAL A 26 -7.69 -30.99 -20.76
CA VAL A 26 -8.59 -31.44 -19.68
C VAL A 26 -7.79 -31.98 -18.51
N LEU A 27 -6.77 -32.81 -18.77
CA LEU A 27 -5.90 -33.37 -17.74
C LEU A 27 -5.18 -32.27 -16.97
N LEU A 28 -4.61 -31.27 -17.65
CA LEU A 28 -3.98 -30.11 -17.02
C LEU A 28 -4.98 -29.28 -16.20
N SER A 29 -6.23 -29.11 -16.67
CA SER A 29 -7.25 -28.37 -15.91
C SER A 29 -7.73 -29.07 -14.64
N VAL A 30 -7.56 -30.39 -14.54
CA VAL A 30 -7.95 -31.20 -13.37
C VAL A 30 -6.76 -31.43 -12.42
N LEU A 31 -5.54 -31.58 -12.94
CA LEU A 31 -4.34 -31.90 -12.16
C LEU A 31 -3.52 -30.67 -11.74
N LEU A 32 -3.66 -29.53 -12.43
CA LEU A 32 -3.08 -28.29 -11.92
C LEU A 32 -3.93 -27.83 -10.74
N PRO A 33 -3.34 -27.67 -9.54
CA PRO A 33 -4.00 -26.96 -8.47
C PRO A 33 -4.43 -25.61 -9.02
N LYS A 34 -5.71 -25.27 -8.86
CA LYS A 34 -6.11 -23.89 -9.03
C LYS A 34 -5.34 -23.10 -7.99
N ASP A 35 -4.33 -22.35 -8.42
CA ASP A 35 -3.74 -21.26 -7.64
C ASP A 35 -4.78 -20.14 -7.54
N GLU A 36 -5.95 -20.45 -7.01
CA GLU A 36 -6.80 -19.46 -6.38
C GLU A 36 -6.07 -19.11 -5.08
N PRO A 37 -5.67 -17.84 -4.86
CA PRO A 37 -5.11 -17.45 -3.59
C PRO A 37 -6.14 -17.84 -2.53
N THR A 38 -5.78 -18.82 -1.70
CA THR A 38 -6.56 -19.18 -0.53
C THR A 38 -6.67 -17.91 0.29
N GLN A 39 -7.82 -17.23 0.21
CA GLN A 39 -8.13 -16.18 1.16
C GLN A 39 -8.11 -16.88 2.52
N PRO A 40 -7.21 -16.49 3.43
CA PRO A 40 -7.18 -17.11 4.74
C PRO A 40 -8.57 -16.93 5.34
N SER A 41 -9.14 -18.06 5.76
CA SER A 41 -10.36 -18.16 6.53
C SER A 41 -10.34 -17.05 7.58
N GLN A 42 -11.43 -16.28 7.69
CA GLN A 42 -11.63 -15.33 8.78
C GLN A 42 -11.74 -16.13 10.08
N ASP A 43 -10.57 -16.45 10.64
CA ASP A 43 -10.47 -16.95 12.00
C ASP A 43 -10.91 -15.80 12.90
N SER A 44 -12.09 -15.99 13.45
CA SER A 44 -12.75 -15.08 14.37
C SER A 44 -12.05 -15.19 15.71
N GLY A 45 -10.88 -14.57 15.78
CA GLY A 45 -9.94 -14.65 16.88
C GLY A 45 -8.70 -13.85 16.51
N THR A 46 -8.85 -12.53 16.40
CA THR A 46 -7.83 -11.57 15.94
C THR A 46 -6.64 -11.51 16.91
N SER A 47 -5.79 -12.55 16.88
CA SER A 47 -4.42 -12.39 17.35
C SER A 47 -3.74 -11.45 16.36
N SER A 48 -3.64 -10.17 16.72
CA SER A 48 -2.86 -9.22 15.94
C SER A 48 -1.45 -9.77 15.84
N ILE A 49 -0.98 -10.12 14.64
CA ILE A 49 0.42 -10.44 14.43
C ILE A 49 1.20 -9.18 14.83
N ARG A 50 1.86 -9.23 15.99
CA ARG A 50 2.77 -8.20 16.46
C ARG A 50 4.18 -8.67 16.14
N PHE A 51 4.85 -8.00 15.20
CA PHE A 51 6.22 -8.38 14.85
C PHE A 51 7.21 -7.94 15.94
N TYR A 52 6.93 -6.84 16.62
CA TYR A 52 7.71 -6.29 17.73
C TYR A 52 6.80 -5.80 18.85
N PRO A 53 7.26 -5.79 20.12
CA PRO A 53 6.54 -5.12 21.19
C PRO A 53 6.52 -3.59 20.93
N PRO A 54 5.48 -2.88 21.41
CA PRO A 54 5.49 -1.42 21.48
C PRO A 54 6.74 -0.91 22.20
N TYR A 55 7.29 0.21 21.74
CA TYR A 55 8.41 0.82 22.43
C TYR A 55 7.96 1.43 23.76
N ASP A 56 8.72 1.16 24.81
CA ASP A 56 8.48 1.70 26.15
C ASP A 56 9.30 2.99 26.30
N GLY A 57 8.62 4.14 26.28
CA GLY A 57 9.23 5.48 26.33
C GLY A 57 8.92 6.35 25.11
N ASP A 58 9.57 7.51 25.02
CA ASP A 58 9.47 8.43 23.89
C ASP A 58 10.45 8.02 22.78
N ILE A 59 9.93 7.64 21.61
CA ILE A 59 10.79 7.22 20.50
C ILE A 59 11.67 8.36 19.99
N ARG A 60 11.26 9.64 20.09
CA ARG A 60 11.99 10.78 19.52
C ARG A 60 13.37 10.97 20.15
N THR A 61 13.52 10.55 21.40
CA THR A 61 14.78 10.58 22.16
C THR A 61 15.54 9.26 22.13
N ALA A 62 14.93 8.18 21.64
CA ALA A 62 15.54 6.86 21.61
C ALA A 62 16.72 6.79 20.62
N GLU A 63 17.89 6.38 21.09
CA GLU A 63 19.11 6.28 20.27
C GLU A 63 18.92 5.42 19.00
N ILE A 64 18.18 4.31 19.14
CA ILE A 64 17.88 3.41 18.03
C ILE A 64 17.11 4.08 16.89
N TYR A 65 16.34 5.13 17.20
CA TYR A 65 15.55 5.90 16.25
C TYR A 65 16.27 7.18 15.80
N THR A 66 16.99 7.85 16.68
CA THR A 66 17.68 9.12 16.37
C THR A 66 18.81 8.98 15.37
N ARG A 67 19.38 7.78 15.24
CA ARG A 67 20.40 7.43 14.23
C ARG A 67 19.85 7.18 12.82
N LEU A 68 18.53 7.06 12.66
CA LEU A 68 17.90 6.79 11.36
C LEU A 68 17.69 8.08 10.58
N ASP A 69 17.56 7.97 9.26
CA ASP A 69 17.19 9.10 8.42
C ASP A 69 15.71 9.44 8.60
N ARG A 70 15.46 10.49 9.39
CA ARG A 70 14.11 11.00 9.68
C ARG A 70 13.79 12.25 8.86
N GLN A 71 14.60 12.55 7.84
CA GLN A 71 14.33 13.68 6.95
C GLN A 71 13.08 13.42 6.12
N PHE A 72 12.39 14.50 5.78
CA PHE A 72 11.18 14.45 4.95
C PHE A 72 11.54 14.83 3.51
N TYR A 73 11.31 13.91 2.58
CA TYR A 73 11.71 14.08 1.17
C TYR A 73 10.49 14.22 0.26
N LEU A 74 10.57 15.13 -0.70
CA LEU A 74 9.64 15.22 -1.83
C LEU A 74 10.31 14.62 -3.07
N TYR A 75 9.64 13.68 -3.72
CA TYR A 75 10.08 13.13 -5.00
C TYR A 75 9.26 13.73 -6.14
N ASP A 76 9.95 14.34 -7.10
CA ASP A 76 9.36 14.81 -8.34
C ASP A 76 9.46 13.71 -9.40
N ALA A 77 8.32 13.12 -9.75
CA ALA A 77 8.27 12.04 -10.73
C ALA A 77 8.59 12.49 -12.16
N ASN A 78 8.45 13.78 -12.49
CA ASN A 78 8.73 14.31 -13.82
C ASN A 78 10.23 14.49 -14.06
N TYR A 79 10.96 14.92 -13.02
CA TYR A 79 12.41 15.15 -13.10
C TYR A 79 13.25 14.03 -12.51
N GLY A 80 12.63 13.09 -11.79
CA GLY A 80 13.33 12.01 -11.09
C GLY A 80 14.21 12.49 -9.94
N SER A 81 13.95 13.68 -9.40
CA SER A 81 14.70 14.28 -8.30
C SER A 81 14.05 13.97 -6.95
N THR A 82 14.89 13.83 -5.93
CA THR A 82 14.46 13.72 -4.53
C THR A 82 15.03 14.88 -3.76
N ASP A 83 14.16 15.75 -3.24
CA ASP A 83 14.55 16.95 -2.52
C ASP A 83 14.29 16.76 -1.02
N ALA A 84 15.32 17.03 -0.23
CA ALA A 84 15.23 17.05 1.23
C ALA A 84 14.53 18.35 1.65
N LEU A 85 13.33 18.24 2.21
CA LEU A 85 12.53 19.42 2.57
C LEU A 85 13.06 20.07 3.84
N SER A 86 13.25 21.40 3.79
CA SER A 86 13.49 22.20 4.99
C SER A 86 12.18 22.48 5.73
N GLU A 87 12.26 22.78 7.03
CA GLU A 87 11.08 23.17 7.81
C GLU A 87 10.37 24.39 7.19
N SER A 88 11.12 25.38 6.67
CA SER A 88 10.53 26.54 6.00
C SER A 88 9.77 26.18 4.71
N ALA A 89 10.22 25.17 3.97
CA ALA A 89 9.55 24.72 2.76
C ALA A 89 8.26 23.97 3.11
N ILE A 90 8.30 23.14 4.17
CA ILE A 90 7.13 22.46 4.71
C ILE A 90 6.11 23.51 5.18
N ASP A 91 6.53 24.49 6.00
CA ASP A 91 5.64 25.48 6.60
C ASP A 91 4.93 26.38 5.57
N ALA A 92 5.58 26.62 4.43
CA ALA A 92 5.05 27.43 3.34
C ALA A 92 3.97 26.73 2.50
N ASP A 93 3.92 25.39 2.54
CA ASP A 93 3.01 24.58 1.73
C ASP A 93 2.00 23.83 2.61
N PRO A 94 0.69 24.18 2.56
CA PRO A 94 -0.34 23.51 3.35
C PRO A 94 -0.43 22.00 3.14
N GLU A 95 -0.14 21.49 1.93
CA GLU A 95 -0.15 20.04 1.64
C GLU A 95 1.04 19.36 2.32
N LEU A 96 2.22 19.96 2.26
CA LEU A 96 3.41 19.41 2.93
C LEU A 96 3.26 19.45 4.45
N ARG A 97 2.68 20.52 5.02
CA ARG A 97 2.35 20.55 6.46
C ARG A 97 1.41 19.44 6.85
N PHE A 98 0.37 19.19 6.03
CA PHE A 98 -0.58 18.12 6.27
C PHE A 98 0.11 16.75 6.26
N LEU A 99 0.92 16.48 5.23
CA LEU A 99 1.67 15.23 5.12
C LEU A 99 2.66 15.05 6.28
N ARG A 100 3.31 16.13 6.73
CA ARG A 100 4.17 16.10 7.91
C ARG A 100 3.38 15.81 9.18
N ALA A 101 2.20 16.41 9.36
CA ALA A 101 1.31 16.14 10.49
C ALA A 101 0.87 14.67 10.52
N TYR A 102 0.52 14.11 9.36
CA TYR A 102 0.23 12.69 9.20
C TYR A 102 1.37 11.80 9.75
N PHE A 103 2.61 12.02 9.29
CA PHE A 103 3.76 11.26 9.77
C PHE A 103 4.03 11.47 11.26
N ASN A 104 3.88 12.70 11.78
CA ASN A 104 4.04 12.97 13.20
C ASN A 104 3.04 12.17 14.05
N CYS A 105 1.77 12.07 13.64
CA CYS A 105 0.80 11.24 14.35
C CYS A 105 1.24 9.77 14.42
N LEU A 106 1.83 9.23 13.34
CA LEU A 106 2.37 7.86 13.34
C LEU A 106 3.54 7.70 14.30
N ILE A 107 4.47 8.66 14.27
CA ILE A 107 5.66 8.70 15.13
C ILE A 107 5.24 8.75 16.60
N ASP A 108 4.33 9.65 16.94
CA ASP A 108 3.90 9.91 18.32
C ASP A 108 2.88 8.88 18.83
N GLY A 109 2.37 7.99 17.97
CA GLY A 109 1.33 7.03 18.34
C GLY A 109 -0.03 7.71 18.58
N ASP A 110 -0.24 8.90 18.00
CA ASP A 110 -1.45 9.70 18.19
C ASP A 110 -2.55 9.26 17.23
N ALA A 111 -3.21 8.15 17.59
CA ALA A 111 -4.33 7.63 16.83
C ALA A 111 -5.54 8.59 16.81
N ALA A 112 -5.73 9.37 17.87
CA ALA A 112 -6.82 10.34 17.94
C ALA A 112 -6.58 11.53 17.00
N GLY A 113 -5.37 12.09 16.99
CA GLY A 113 -4.96 13.13 16.06
C GLY A 113 -5.02 12.65 14.61
N LEU A 114 -4.58 11.42 14.32
CA LEU A 114 -4.69 10.87 12.97
C LEU A 114 -6.15 10.73 12.51
N ARG A 115 -7.06 10.32 13.40
CA ARG A 115 -8.50 10.28 13.11
C ARG A 115 -9.07 11.67 12.84
N ALA A 116 -8.60 12.69 13.55
CA ALA A 116 -9.02 14.07 13.34
C ALA A 116 -8.58 14.64 11.98
N LEU A 117 -7.61 14.00 11.30
CA LEU A 117 -7.24 14.35 9.93
C LEU A 117 -8.18 13.75 8.87
N LEU A 118 -9.05 12.79 9.22
CA LEU A 118 -10.02 12.21 8.28
C LEU A 118 -11.05 13.25 7.82
N ALA A 119 -11.44 13.15 6.56
CA ALA A 119 -12.61 13.85 6.05
C ALA A 119 -13.87 13.26 6.68
N SER A 120 -14.92 14.07 6.81
CA SER A 120 -16.21 13.63 7.35
C SER A 120 -16.87 12.54 6.48
N ASP A 121 -16.55 12.52 5.20
CA ASP A 121 -17.01 11.59 4.17
C ASP A 121 -15.93 10.58 3.75
N ALA A 122 -14.92 10.33 4.60
CA ALA A 122 -13.83 9.41 4.30
C ALA A 122 -14.32 8.01 3.88
N ASN A 123 -13.63 7.40 2.90
CA ASN A 123 -14.06 6.20 2.20
C ASN A 123 -13.87 4.90 3.01
N GLY A 124 -14.62 4.76 4.11
CA GLY A 124 -14.75 3.51 4.87
C GLY A 124 -13.49 3.03 5.61
N PHE A 125 -12.40 3.79 5.60
CA PHE A 125 -11.19 3.47 6.34
C PHE A 125 -11.33 3.83 7.81
N THR A 126 -11.08 2.87 8.70
CA THR A 126 -11.04 3.11 10.16
C THR A 126 -9.61 3.07 10.64
N ILE A 127 -9.15 4.15 11.27
CA ILE A 127 -7.84 4.19 11.91
C ILE A 127 -7.91 3.44 13.24
N PRO A 128 -7.18 2.31 13.41
CA PRO A 128 -7.14 1.59 14.67
C PRO A 128 -6.37 2.39 15.73
N ASP A 129 -6.47 1.99 16.99
CA ASP A 129 -5.47 2.44 17.97
C ASP A 129 -4.11 1.82 17.62
N PHE A 130 -3.05 2.62 17.72
CA PHE A 130 -1.68 2.18 17.44
C PHE A 130 -0.71 2.81 18.42
N ALA A 131 0.41 2.14 18.64
CA ALA A 131 1.52 2.67 19.44
C ALA A 131 2.45 3.52 18.57
N GLN A 132 3.37 4.24 19.19
CA GLN A 132 4.46 4.96 18.51
C GLN A 132 5.14 4.08 17.45
N GLN A 133 5.38 4.66 16.26
CA GLN A 133 6.02 3.99 15.13
C GLN A 133 7.35 4.66 14.81
N MET A 134 8.45 3.90 14.75
CA MET A 134 9.75 4.42 14.36
C MET A 134 9.84 4.59 12.83
N VAL A 135 9.09 5.54 12.29
CA VAL A 135 9.01 5.83 10.86
C VAL A 135 10.26 6.57 10.38
N TYR A 136 10.88 6.10 9.30
CA TYR A 136 12.09 6.71 8.72
C TYR A 136 12.11 6.54 7.19
N ASP A 137 13.08 7.18 6.53
CA ASP A 137 13.22 7.17 5.06
C ASP A 137 11.92 7.67 4.39
N MET A 138 11.40 8.80 4.89
CA MET A 138 10.07 9.32 4.51
C MET A 138 10.14 10.07 3.19
N LYS A 139 9.50 9.52 2.17
CA LYS A 139 9.43 10.10 0.84
C LYS A 139 8.00 10.19 0.36
N VAL A 140 7.61 11.37 -0.13
CA VAL A 140 6.28 11.62 -0.68
C VAL A 140 6.38 11.94 -2.16
N THR A 141 5.47 11.36 -2.94
CA THR A 141 5.35 11.63 -4.39
C THR A 141 3.91 11.98 -4.69
N ARG A 142 3.66 13.12 -5.33
CA ARG A 142 2.34 13.41 -5.90
C ARG A 142 2.14 12.54 -7.13
N VAL A 143 1.13 11.68 -7.14
CA VAL A 143 0.93 10.68 -8.22
C VAL A 143 -0.30 10.94 -9.08
N GLY A 144 -1.23 11.77 -8.63
CA GLY A 144 -2.41 12.08 -9.41
C GLY A 144 -3.32 13.10 -8.74
N GLU A 145 -4.23 13.62 -9.55
CA GLU A 145 -5.24 14.56 -9.18
C GLU A 145 -6.52 14.20 -9.94
N THR A 146 -7.65 14.21 -9.25
CA THR A 146 -8.96 13.97 -9.84
C THR A 146 -9.94 14.99 -9.28
N GLU A 147 -10.70 15.62 -10.17
CA GLU A 147 -11.77 16.53 -9.79
C GLU A 147 -13.10 15.79 -10.03
N GLU A 148 -13.84 15.50 -8.97
CA GLU A 148 -15.13 14.81 -9.06
C GLU A 148 -16.19 15.64 -8.36
N SER A 149 -17.27 15.99 -9.07
CA SER A 149 -18.38 16.80 -8.55
C SER A 149 -17.97 18.17 -7.95
N GLY A 150 -16.82 18.72 -8.36
CA GLY A 150 -16.28 19.99 -7.86
C GLY A 150 -15.30 19.84 -6.69
N ASP A 151 -15.10 18.61 -6.18
CA ASP A 151 -14.14 18.33 -5.13
C ASP A 151 -12.80 17.88 -5.73
N LEU A 152 -11.77 18.67 -5.43
CA LEU A 152 -10.40 18.36 -5.79
C LEU A 152 -9.84 17.26 -4.89
N ARG A 153 -9.47 16.12 -5.48
CA ARG A 153 -8.78 15.03 -4.79
C ARG A 153 -7.36 14.89 -5.31
N VAL A 154 -6.39 14.96 -4.40
CA VAL A 154 -4.95 14.81 -4.72
C VAL A 154 -4.44 13.52 -4.10
N THR A 155 -3.85 12.64 -4.90
CA THR A 155 -3.28 11.38 -4.42
C THR A 155 -1.77 11.48 -4.28
N TYR A 156 -1.29 11.11 -3.10
CA TYR A 156 0.11 10.98 -2.75
C TYR A 156 0.49 9.51 -2.57
N ARG A 157 1.64 9.12 -3.12
CA ARG A 157 2.33 7.88 -2.77
C ARG A 157 3.34 8.18 -1.68
N LEU A 158 3.15 7.55 -0.54
CA LEU A 158 4.03 7.63 0.63
C LEU A 158 4.91 6.38 0.64
N GLU A 159 6.22 6.59 0.60
CA GLU A 159 7.22 5.54 0.75
C GLU A 159 8.00 5.81 2.04
N TYR A 160 7.95 4.86 2.95
CA TYR A 160 8.64 4.96 4.24
C TYR A 160 8.89 3.56 4.80
N ARG A 161 9.77 3.50 5.79
CA ARG A 161 10.09 2.29 6.54
C ARG A 161 9.69 2.46 7.99
N ILE A 162 9.43 1.35 8.66
CA ILE A 162 9.18 1.32 10.11
C ILE A 162 10.25 0.43 10.75
N GLN A 163 11.11 1.01 11.58
CA GLN A 163 12.07 0.24 12.37
C GLN A 163 11.30 -0.47 13.48
N ARG A 164 11.52 -1.78 13.64
CA ARG A 164 10.83 -2.60 14.66
C ARG A 164 9.30 -2.44 14.59
N ASN A 165 8.74 -2.56 13.39
CA ASN A 165 7.30 -2.42 13.19
C ASN A 165 6.51 -3.32 14.15
N ASN A 166 5.72 -2.73 15.04
CA ASN A 166 4.95 -3.50 16.03
C ASN A 166 3.63 -4.07 15.45
N GLY A 167 3.29 -3.76 14.19
CA GLY A 167 2.10 -4.28 13.52
C GLY A 167 0.79 -3.63 13.96
N THR A 168 0.82 -2.57 14.76
CA THR A 168 -0.40 -1.89 15.24
C THR A 168 -0.97 -0.92 14.21
N TYR A 169 -0.12 -0.22 13.46
CA TYR A 169 -0.54 0.65 12.36
C TYR A 169 -0.54 -0.06 10.99
N ARG A 170 0.61 -0.62 10.58
CA ARG A 170 0.78 -1.35 9.31
C ARG A 170 1.07 -2.82 9.58
N ARG A 171 0.20 -3.71 9.10
CA ARG A 171 0.34 -5.18 9.22
C ARG A 171 0.90 -5.83 7.95
N ASP A 172 0.93 -5.07 6.87
CA ASP A 172 1.29 -5.46 5.51
C ASP A 172 2.78 -5.23 5.18
N VAL A 173 3.55 -4.69 6.13
CA VAL A 173 4.98 -4.36 5.98
C VAL A 173 5.76 -4.90 7.19
N GLY A 174 6.89 -5.57 6.94
CA GLY A 174 7.80 -6.01 8.01
C GLY A 174 8.66 -4.86 8.57
N SER A 175 9.46 -5.14 9.60
CA SER A 175 10.50 -4.18 10.03
C SER A 175 11.48 -3.91 8.90
N ASP A 176 11.83 -2.63 8.71
CA ASP A 176 12.81 -2.16 7.71
C ASP A 176 12.46 -2.42 6.24
N ALA A 177 11.31 -3.05 5.99
CA ALA A 177 10.71 -3.20 4.69
C ALA A 177 10.00 -1.90 4.28
N MET A 178 9.94 -1.68 2.97
CA MET A 178 9.24 -0.53 2.38
C MET A 178 8.10 -1.06 1.52
N ARG A 179 6.87 -0.63 1.83
CA ARG A 179 5.68 -0.90 1.03
C ARG A 179 4.88 0.41 0.93
N PRO A 180 4.60 0.90 -0.30
CA PRO A 180 3.96 2.18 -0.49
C PRO A 180 2.57 2.20 0.15
N GLU A 181 2.19 3.37 0.65
CA GLU A 181 0.83 3.69 1.07
C GLU A 181 0.35 4.86 0.23
N TYR A 182 -0.88 4.80 -0.25
CA TYR A 182 -1.47 5.86 -1.06
C TYR A 182 -2.46 6.62 -0.21
N LEU A 183 -2.21 7.91 -0.06
CA LEU A 183 -3.03 8.84 0.69
C LEU A 183 -3.75 9.76 -0.30
N THR A 184 -5.08 9.72 -0.30
CA THR A 184 -5.90 10.65 -1.10
C THR A 184 -6.39 11.75 -0.19
N LEU A 185 -6.05 13.00 -0.53
CA LEU A 185 -6.46 14.20 0.18
C LEU A 185 -7.62 14.87 -0.54
N THR A 186 -8.53 15.45 0.23
CA THR A 186 -9.57 16.38 -0.23
C THR A 186 -9.50 17.65 0.61
N LYS A 187 -10.19 18.71 0.20
CA LYS A 187 -10.38 19.91 1.02
C LYS A 187 -11.73 19.87 1.72
N ASP A 188 -11.77 20.29 2.98
CA ASP A 188 -13.03 20.55 3.67
C ASP A 188 -13.62 21.92 3.30
N GLU A 189 -14.78 22.25 3.88
CA GLU A 189 -15.49 23.53 3.65
C GLU A 189 -14.65 24.77 4.00
N ASN A 190 -13.63 24.63 4.87
CA ASN A 190 -12.72 25.71 5.26
C ASN A 190 -11.49 25.80 4.34
N GLY A 191 -11.35 24.87 3.39
CA GLY A 191 -10.20 24.77 2.51
C GLY A 191 -9.00 24.03 3.12
N ASP A 192 -9.18 23.41 4.29
CA ASP A 192 -8.14 22.61 4.93
C ASP A 192 -8.08 21.20 4.32
N PHE A 193 -6.87 20.66 4.18
CA PHE A 193 -6.71 19.30 3.69
C PHE A 193 -7.18 18.27 4.73
N ARG A 194 -7.83 17.22 4.24
CA ARG A 194 -8.32 16.05 5.00
C ARG A 194 -8.06 14.76 4.24
N ILE A 195 -7.93 13.66 4.96
CA ILE A 195 -7.77 12.32 4.37
C ILE A 195 -9.14 11.84 3.89
N PHE A 196 -9.27 11.67 2.58
CA PHE A 196 -10.44 11.03 1.98
C PHE A 196 -10.28 9.50 1.94
N ASP A 197 -9.09 9.00 1.61
CA ASP A 197 -8.84 7.56 1.44
C ASP A 197 -7.38 7.16 1.76
N ILE A 198 -7.20 5.93 2.24
CA ILE A 198 -5.90 5.31 2.50
C ILE A 198 -5.86 3.91 1.88
N ARG A 199 -4.90 3.65 0.99
CA ARG A 199 -4.71 2.34 0.31
C ARG A 199 -3.31 1.78 0.55
N ARG A 200 -3.19 0.47 0.83
CA ARG A 200 -1.95 -0.23 1.25
C ARG A 200 -1.75 -1.56 0.50
#